data_AF-A0A8K0M363-F1
#
_entry.id   AF-A0A8K0M363-F1
#
_cell.length_a   1.000
_cell.length_b   1.000
_cell.length_c   1.000
_cell.angle_alpha   90.00
_cell.angle_beta   90.00
_cell.angle_gamma   90.00
#
_symmetry.space_group_name_H-M   'P 1'
#
loop_
_entity.id
_entity.type
_entity.pdbx_description
1 polymer ?
#
loop_
_entity_poly.entity_id
_entity_poly.type
_entity_poly.pdbx_seq_one_letter_code
_entity_poly.pdbx_strand_id
1 'polypeptide(L)'
;MLALMPSTNIETARAATSTRQFREWYPQYGWIFRNITLTNCSDEYERYLTGYKNHSEIDYLGGGGIYTALTQPVINCILKNTSEYLKGCMTGSQVLLGIMPTVLALLGPSHNEIALLANVGRRPLLALGLALSSPSTYFSRAFEYSDPKEIMSHHKNRREQWCPKGRAWQLLITCVEYALTAGACFNVLDNSIQVGTMAISSVMSDVDFFAVMWLLLGVAVHIFSCFVLRLRLQGIFYTESFPCAAKQYDVRIDTFKETKKFLVAAWWESTLTILHVVLGTLIFSSLLFVGVKDALSIVGRYMASVALCRVILMYELAGLRGRLTIFSSIPLSHLLRDNLIKCKNPLSLSPIEAGGFDD
;
A
#
# COMPACT_ATOMS: atom_id res chain seq x y z
N MET A 1 20.83 20.35 13.51
CA MET A 1 21.44 19.08 13.95
C MET A 1 21.87 18.34 12.69
N LEU A 2 22.98 18.82 12.10
CA LEU A 2 23.71 18.20 11.00
C LEU A 2 24.68 17.16 11.60
N ALA A 3 24.70 15.96 11.04
CA ALA A 3 25.73 14.92 11.20
C ALA A 3 25.18 13.66 10.49
N LEU A 4 25.86 12.90 9.62
CA LEU A 4 27.22 12.83 9.12
C LEU A 4 27.12 12.08 7.78
N MET A 5 27.68 12.61 6.70
CA MET A 5 27.96 11.82 5.50
C MET A 5 29.37 11.24 5.62
N PRO A 6 29.59 9.93 5.46
CA PRO A 6 30.94 9.42 5.26
C PRO A 6 31.34 9.64 3.80
N SER A 7 32.47 10.33 3.61
CA SER A 7 33.22 10.36 2.36
C SER A 7 33.70 8.96 2.00
N THR A 8 33.24 8.40 0.89
CA THR A 8 33.82 7.18 0.32
C THR A 8 34.65 7.52 -0.90
N ASN A 9 35.94 7.17 -0.83
CA ASN A 9 36.89 7.22 -1.93
C ASN A 9 36.34 6.48 -3.15
N ILE A 10 36.42 7.11 -4.32
CA ILE A 10 36.12 6.53 -5.62
C ILE A 10 37.34 5.69 -6.03
N GLU A 11 37.50 4.53 -5.40
CA GLU A 11 38.03 3.38 -6.11
C GLU A 11 36.84 2.70 -6.78
N THR A 12 37.00 2.33 -8.04
CA THR A 12 35.99 1.64 -8.84
C THR A 12 35.62 0.31 -8.18
N ALA A 13 34.65 0.37 -7.26
CA ALA A 13 33.91 -0.78 -6.81
C ALA A 13 33.23 -1.38 -8.04
N ARG A 14 33.89 -2.36 -8.67
CA ARG A 14 33.18 -3.30 -9.54
C ARG A 14 32.03 -3.82 -8.69
N ALA A 15 30.80 -3.49 -9.08
CA ALA A 15 29.61 -3.91 -8.35
C ALA A 15 29.60 -5.44 -8.30
N ALA A 16 30.05 -6.02 -7.19
CA ALA A 16 29.87 -7.43 -6.92
C ALA A 16 28.35 -7.67 -6.96
N THR A 17 27.91 -8.51 -7.90
CA THR A 17 26.50 -8.84 -8.05
C THR A 17 26.06 -9.65 -6.83
N SER A 18 24.81 -9.49 -6.38
CA SER A 18 24.33 -10.21 -5.18
C SER A 18 24.46 -11.72 -5.38
N THR A 19 25.09 -12.41 -4.42
CA THR A 19 25.23 -13.87 -4.40
C THR A 19 24.33 -14.53 -3.33
N ARG A 20 23.22 -13.87 -2.98
CA ARG A 20 22.32 -14.33 -1.90
C ARG A 20 21.34 -15.41 -2.35
N GLN A 21 21.04 -15.50 -3.64
CA GLN A 21 20.15 -16.51 -4.20
C GLN A 21 20.81 -17.90 -4.19
N PHE A 22 20.02 -18.96 -4.37
CA PHE A 22 20.46 -20.38 -4.39
C PHE A 22 21.00 -20.94 -3.06
N ARG A 23 21.19 -20.11 -2.03
CA ARG A 23 21.66 -20.54 -0.69
C ARG A 23 20.54 -21.22 0.12
N GLU A 24 19.36 -20.65 0.03
CA GLU A 24 18.16 -21.09 0.71
C GLU A 24 17.03 -21.28 -0.29
N TRP A 25 16.12 -22.20 0.02
CA TRP A 25 15.05 -22.63 -0.86
C TRP A 25 13.76 -22.74 -0.07
N TYR A 26 12.63 -22.58 -0.76
CA TYR A 26 11.34 -22.82 -0.17
C TYR A 26 11.13 -24.29 0.25
N PRO A 27 10.43 -24.58 1.37
CA PRO A 27 10.42 -25.91 1.96
C PRO A 27 9.83 -27.03 1.10
N GLN A 28 8.84 -26.76 0.22
CA GLN A 28 8.14 -27.81 -0.50
C GLN A 28 9.09 -28.65 -1.38
N TYR A 29 9.98 -27.97 -2.10
CA TYR A 29 10.91 -28.60 -3.05
C TYR A 29 12.38 -28.27 -2.76
N GLY A 30 12.66 -27.53 -1.68
CA GLY A 30 13.99 -27.00 -1.42
C GLY A 30 15.07 -28.06 -1.19
N TRP A 31 14.72 -29.23 -0.67
CA TRP A 31 15.67 -30.33 -0.53
C TRP A 31 16.12 -30.89 -1.89
N ILE A 32 15.23 -30.90 -2.89
CA ILE A 32 15.51 -31.36 -4.26
C ILE A 32 16.48 -30.38 -4.91
N PHE A 33 16.15 -29.08 -4.89
CA PHE A 33 16.99 -28.05 -5.49
C PHE A 33 18.35 -27.97 -4.80
N ARG A 34 18.38 -28.00 -3.46
CA ARG A 34 19.64 -28.06 -2.70
C ARG A 34 20.50 -29.25 -3.10
N ASN A 35 19.92 -30.44 -3.21
CA ASN A 35 20.68 -31.63 -3.59
C ASN A 35 21.26 -31.46 -5.01
N ILE A 36 20.43 -31.09 -5.98
CA ILE A 36 20.85 -30.86 -7.37
C ILE A 36 21.96 -29.80 -7.46
N THR A 37 21.81 -28.67 -6.76
CA THR A 37 22.80 -27.59 -6.73
C THR A 37 24.16 -28.08 -6.22
N LEU A 38 24.17 -28.92 -5.18
CA LEU A 38 25.40 -29.38 -4.55
C LEU A 38 26.03 -30.60 -5.25
N THR A 39 25.23 -31.47 -5.88
CA THR A 39 25.74 -32.73 -6.47
C THR A 39 25.95 -32.66 -7.98
N ASN A 40 25.07 -31.97 -8.70
CA ASN A 40 25.06 -31.96 -10.17
C ASN A 40 25.51 -30.62 -10.76
N CYS A 41 25.35 -29.52 -10.02
CA CYS A 41 25.59 -28.15 -10.48
C CYS A 41 26.62 -27.40 -9.62
N SER A 42 27.56 -28.13 -9.01
CA SER A 42 28.56 -27.55 -8.10
C SER A 42 29.44 -26.54 -8.81
N ASP A 43 29.84 -26.82 -10.05
CA ASP A 43 30.78 -25.97 -10.79
C ASP A 43 30.15 -24.63 -11.17
N GLU A 44 28.90 -24.64 -11.64
CA GLU A 44 28.15 -23.43 -11.95
C GLU A 44 27.85 -22.63 -10.68
N TYR A 45 27.51 -23.32 -9.59
CA TYR A 45 27.23 -22.68 -8.30
C TYR A 45 28.46 -22.02 -7.69
N GLU A 46 29.62 -22.65 -7.71
CA GLU A 46 30.88 -22.06 -7.24
C GLU A 46 31.26 -20.82 -8.08
N ARG A 47 31.07 -20.87 -9.41
CA ARG A 47 31.26 -19.68 -10.27
C ARG A 47 30.30 -18.55 -9.91
N TYR A 48 29.03 -18.87 -9.63
CA TYR A 48 28.05 -17.89 -9.15
C TYR A 48 28.50 -17.21 -7.85
N LEU A 49 29.02 -17.98 -6.89
CA LEU A 49 29.49 -17.45 -5.60
C LEU A 49 30.65 -16.45 -5.74
N THR A 50 31.43 -16.52 -6.83
CA THR A 50 32.50 -15.53 -7.10
C THR A 50 31.96 -14.13 -7.39
N GLY A 51 30.72 -14.00 -7.86
CA GLY A 51 30.10 -12.72 -8.22
C GLY A 51 30.69 -12.03 -9.45
N TYR A 52 31.58 -12.70 -10.21
CA TYR A 52 32.24 -12.16 -11.41
C TYR A 52 31.60 -12.68 -12.71
N LYS A 53 30.95 -11.78 -13.46
CA LYS A 53 30.26 -12.10 -14.73
C LYS A 53 31.17 -12.63 -15.86
N ASN A 54 32.47 -12.39 -15.79
CA ASN A 54 33.41 -12.83 -16.84
C ASN A 54 33.70 -14.34 -16.80
N HIS A 55 33.35 -15.03 -15.72
CA HIS A 55 33.62 -16.47 -15.56
C HIS A 55 32.42 -17.35 -15.98
N SER A 56 31.29 -16.76 -16.38
CA SER A 56 30.08 -17.47 -16.76
C SER A 56 29.90 -17.52 -18.28
N GLU A 57 29.65 -18.71 -18.82
CA GLU A 57 29.23 -18.89 -20.21
C GLU A 57 27.73 -18.56 -20.32
N ILE A 58 27.40 -17.53 -21.10
CA ILE A 58 26.02 -17.03 -21.26
C ILE A 58 25.38 -17.69 -22.47
N ASP A 59 24.21 -18.30 -22.28
CA ASP A 59 23.39 -18.79 -23.38
C ASP A 59 22.52 -17.65 -23.92
N TYR A 60 23.06 -16.91 -24.90
CA TYR A 60 22.34 -15.84 -25.59
C TYR A 60 21.16 -16.34 -26.42
N LEU A 61 21.20 -17.57 -26.92
CA LEU A 61 20.09 -18.16 -27.70
C LEU A 61 18.92 -18.55 -26.79
N GLY A 62 19.22 -18.93 -25.55
CA GLY A 62 18.26 -19.13 -24.46
C GLY A 62 17.72 -17.83 -23.83
N GLY A 63 17.96 -16.66 -24.43
CA GLY A 63 17.50 -15.36 -23.93
C GLY A 63 18.37 -14.75 -22.84
N GLY A 64 19.59 -15.27 -22.64
CA GLY A 64 20.55 -14.75 -21.68
C GLY A 64 21.13 -13.40 -22.09
N GLY A 65 21.54 -12.62 -21.09
CA GLY A 65 22.21 -11.35 -21.30
C GLY A 65 23.03 -10.93 -20.08
N ILE A 66 23.49 -9.67 -20.09
CA ILE A 66 24.34 -9.13 -19.02
C ILE A 66 23.67 -9.17 -17.63
N TYR A 67 22.34 -9.16 -17.55
CA TYR A 67 21.56 -9.20 -16.30
C TYR A 67 21.17 -10.61 -15.86
N THR A 68 21.61 -11.64 -16.56
CA THR A 68 21.38 -13.05 -16.22
C THR A 68 22.68 -13.85 -16.21
N ALA A 69 23.82 -13.19 -16.43
CA ALA A 69 25.09 -13.85 -16.73
C ALA A 69 25.52 -14.82 -15.64
N LEU A 70 25.36 -14.41 -14.38
CA LEU A 70 25.80 -15.22 -13.23
C LEU A 70 24.80 -16.33 -12.88
N THR A 71 23.52 -16.03 -13.03
CA THR A 71 22.44 -16.87 -12.52
C THR A 71 21.92 -17.86 -13.57
N GLN A 72 21.92 -17.51 -14.85
CA GLN A 72 21.43 -18.36 -15.94
C GLN A 72 22.10 -19.74 -16.00
N PRO A 73 23.45 -19.87 -15.87
CA PRO A 73 24.09 -21.18 -15.91
C PRO A 73 23.60 -22.11 -14.78
N VAL A 74 23.47 -21.57 -13.57
CA VAL A 74 22.97 -22.31 -12.39
C VAL A 74 21.51 -22.71 -12.60
N ILE A 75 20.66 -21.78 -13.06
CA ILE A 75 19.25 -22.04 -13.36
C ILE A 75 19.12 -23.16 -14.38
N ASN A 76 19.86 -23.07 -15.50
CA ASN A 76 19.82 -24.05 -16.58
C ASN A 76 20.27 -25.43 -16.09
N CYS A 77 21.34 -25.50 -15.29
CA CYS A 77 21.79 -26.77 -14.73
C CYS A 77 20.75 -27.39 -13.79
N ILE A 78 20.15 -26.60 -12.89
CA ILE A 78 19.12 -27.09 -11.96
C ILE A 78 17.89 -27.57 -12.74
N LEU A 79 17.42 -26.78 -13.71
CA LEU A 79 16.26 -27.14 -14.53
C LEU A 79 16.54 -28.37 -15.39
N LYS A 80 17.75 -28.55 -15.93
CA LYS A 80 18.14 -29.75 -16.69
C LYS A 80 18.07 -31.02 -15.85
N ASN A 81 18.42 -30.96 -14.56
CA ASN A 81 18.39 -32.09 -13.64
C ASN A 81 17.06 -32.23 -12.87
N THR A 82 16.08 -31.36 -13.15
CA THR A 82 14.75 -31.38 -12.52
C THR A 82 13.74 -32.10 -13.41
N SER A 83 12.87 -32.94 -12.82
CA SER A 83 11.82 -33.64 -13.56
C SER A 83 10.80 -32.68 -14.22
N GLU A 84 10.28 -33.05 -15.39
CA GLU A 84 9.22 -32.28 -16.07
C GLU A 84 7.94 -32.15 -15.23
N TYR A 85 7.63 -33.16 -14.41
CA TYR A 85 6.54 -33.08 -13.43
C TYR A 85 6.72 -31.92 -12.45
N LEU A 86 7.94 -31.77 -11.88
CA LEU A 86 8.23 -30.70 -10.94
C LEU A 86 8.19 -29.33 -11.62
N LYS A 87 8.70 -29.23 -12.86
CA LYS A 87 8.59 -28.01 -13.68
C LYS A 87 7.14 -27.61 -13.89
N GLY A 88 6.28 -28.56 -14.25
CA GLY A 88 4.84 -28.34 -14.37
C GLY A 88 4.20 -27.83 -13.08
N CYS A 89 4.58 -28.38 -11.92
CA CYS A 89 4.11 -27.87 -10.63
C CYS A 89 4.58 -26.43 -10.33
N MET A 90 5.81 -26.07 -10.67
CA MET A 90 6.32 -24.70 -10.51
C MET A 90 5.56 -23.70 -11.40
N THR A 91 5.19 -24.10 -12.61
CA THR A 91 4.33 -23.27 -13.48
C THR A 91 2.96 -23.02 -12.84
N GLY A 92 2.41 -23.99 -12.12
CA GLY A 92 1.19 -23.79 -11.32
C GLY A 92 1.31 -22.68 -10.28
N SER A 93 2.44 -22.58 -9.57
CA SER A 93 2.68 -21.48 -8.63
C SER A 93 2.88 -20.13 -9.30
N GLN A 94 3.46 -20.08 -10.51
CA GLN A 94 3.63 -18.84 -11.26
C GLN A 94 2.30 -18.19 -11.59
N VAL A 95 1.28 -18.98 -11.92
CA VAL A 95 -0.08 -18.47 -12.15
C VAL A 95 -0.63 -17.84 -10.86
N LEU A 96 -0.54 -18.55 -9.73
CA LEU A 96 -1.02 -18.07 -8.43
C LEU A 96 -0.30 -16.78 -7.99
N LEU A 97 1.01 -16.74 -8.13
CA LEU A 97 1.83 -15.57 -7.82
C LEU A 97 1.57 -14.41 -8.80
N GLY A 98 1.32 -14.70 -10.07
CA GLY A 98 1.00 -13.71 -11.10
C GLY A 98 -0.34 -13.00 -10.87
N ILE A 99 -1.37 -13.71 -10.38
CA ILE A 99 -2.68 -13.11 -10.05
C ILE A 99 -2.68 -12.37 -8.71
N MET A 100 -1.68 -12.61 -7.84
CA MET A 100 -1.63 -12.06 -6.49
C MET A 100 -1.72 -10.53 -6.46
N PRO A 101 -0.95 -9.76 -7.24
CA PRO A 101 -1.08 -8.29 -7.26
C PRO A 101 -2.50 -7.82 -7.52
N THR A 102 -3.21 -8.44 -8.46
CA THR A 102 -4.62 -8.13 -8.73
C THR A 102 -5.53 -8.46 -7.55
N VAL A 103 -5.35 -9.62 -6.90
CA VAL A 103 -6.11 -9.98 -5.70
C VAL A 103 -5.87 -8.98 -4.56
N LEU A 104 -4.61 -8.58 -4.36
CA LEU A 104 -4.25 -7.59 -3.34
C LEU A 104 -4.81 -6.21 -3.68
N ALA A 105 -4.84 -5.80 -4.95
CA ALA A 105 -5.48 -4.54 -5.38
C ALA A 105 -6.99 -4.52 -5.08
N LEU A 106 -7.68 -5.65 -5.25
CA LEU A 106 -9.12 -5.76 -4.96
C LEU A 106 -9.42 -5.79 -3.46
N LEU A 107 -8.56 -6.43 -2.67
CA LEU A 107 -8.70 -6.52 -1.22
C LEU A 107 -8.15 -5.29 -0.49
N GLY A 108 -7.25 -4.56 -1.13
CA GLY A 108 -6.55 -3.42 -0.55
C GLY A 108 -7.45 -2.21 -0.31
N PRO A 109 -7.04 -1.32 0.61
CA PRO A 109 -7.58 0.03 0.67
C PRO A 109 -7.33 0.79 -0.63
N SER A 110 -8.26 1.67 -0.98
CA SER A 110 -8.03 2.60 -2.08
C SER A 110 -6.99 3.65 -1.70
N HIS A 111 -6.28 4.13 -2.71
CA HIS A 111 -5.30 5.20 -2.53
C HIS A 111 -5.94 6.50 -2.00
N ASN A 112 -7.20 6.78 -2.38
CA ASN A 112 -8.02 7.87 -1.87
C ASN A 112 -8.29 7.73 -0.36
N GLU A 113 -8.61 6.51 0.11
CA GLU A 113 -8.86 6.25 1.53
C GLU A 113 -7.61 6.45 2.39
N ILE A 114 -6.44 6.00 1.92
CA ILE A 114 -5.16 6.25 2.59
C ILE A 114 -4.81 7.74 2.55
N ALA A 115 -5.02 8.41 1.41
CA ALA A 115 -4.78 9.85 1.28
C ALA A 115 -5.70 10.67 2.19
N LEU A 116 -6.95 10.24 2.38
CA LEU A 116 -7.90 10.84 3.33
C LEU A 116 -7.38 10.70 4.75
N LEU A 117 -6.91 9.52 5.16
CA LEU A 117 -6.33 9.33 6.49
C LEU A 117 -5.09 10.22 6.70
N ALA A 118 -4.20 10.31 5.71
CA ALA A 118 -2.99 11.12 5.80
C ALA A 118 -3.28 12.62 5.92
N ASN A 119 -4.22 13.13 5.12
CA ASN A 119 -4.47 14.57 5.01
C ASN A 119 -5.61 15.06 5.92
N VAL A 120 -6.77 14.40 5.85
CA VAL A 120 -7.97 14.75 6.62
C VAL A 120 -7.90 14.15 8.03
N GLY A 121 -7.48 12.89 8.10
CA GLY A 121 -7.23 12.18 9.36
C GLY A 121 -5.94 12.58 10.06
N ARG A 122 -5.14 13.48 9.49
CA ARG A 122 -3.92 14.08 10.08
C ARG A 122 -2.98 13.07 10.76
N ARG A 123 -2.98 11.82 10.26
CA ARG A 123 -2.14 10.70 10.73
C ARG A 123 -1.25 10.17 9.59
N PRO A 124 -0.36 11.00 9.03
CA PRO A 124 0.51 10.60 7.92
C PRO A 124 1.43 9.43 8.22
N LEU A 125 1.92 9.22 9.46
CA LEU A 125 2.81 8.09 9.74
C LEU A 125 2.03 6.78 9.76
N LEU A 126 0.84 6.78 10.35
CA LEU A 126 -0.05 5.62 10.27
C LEU A 126 -0.41 5.32 8.81
N ALA A 127 -0.82 6.34 8.04
CA ALA A 127 -1.15 6.17 6.62
C ALA A 127 0.04 5.63 5.80
N LEU A 128 1.26 6.07 6.08
CA LEU A 128 2.47 5.54 5.44
C LEU A 128 2.70 4.07 5.79
N GLY A 129 2.51 3.68 7.06
CA GLY A 129 2.59 2.28 7.48
C GLY A 129 1.52 1.40 6.82
N LEU A 130 0.29 1.91 6.70
CA LEU A 130 -0.80 1.22 5.99
C LEU A 130 -0.51 1.09 4.49
N ALA A 131 0.08 2.11 3.87
CA ALA A 131 0.54 2.05 2.47
C ALA A 131 1.65 1.01 2.28
N LEU A 132 2.62 0.93 3.18
CA LEU A 132 3.68 -0.08 3.14
C LEU A 132 3.14 -1.49 3.41
N SER A 133 2.11 -1.62 4.24
CA SER A 133 1.44 -2.91 4.53
C SER A 133 0.48 -3.36 3.43
N SER A 134 0.12 -2.46 2.50
CA SER A 134 -0.76 -2.73 1.36
C SER A 134 0.00 -2.58 0.05
N PRO A 135 0.77 -3.60 -0.35
CA PRO A 135 1.78 -3.45 -1.39
C PRO A 135 1.18 -3.30 -2.80
N SER A 136 -0.11 -3.56 -2.99
CA SER A 136 -0.81 -3.37 -4.26
C SER A 136 -1.90 -2.32 -4.13
N THR A 137 -2.03 -1.47 -5.14
CA THR A 137 -2.95 -0.32 -5.15
C THR A 137 -4.27 -0.69 -5.82
N TYR A 138 -5.39 -0.25 -5.24
CA TYR A 138 -6.72 -0.47 -5.81
C TYR A 138 -6.87 0.14 -7.20
N PHE A 139 -7.57 -0.55 -8.09
CA PHE A 139 -7.86 -0.06 -9.44
C PHE A 139 -8.82 1.14 -9.41
N SER A 140 -8.29 2.35 -9.58
CA SER A 140 -9.12 3.50 -9.92
C SER A 140 -9.24 3.63 -11.44
N ARG A 141 -10.47 3.66 -11.96
CA ARG A 141 -10.72 3.93 -13.38
C ARG A 141 -10.27 5.36 -13.71
N ALA A 142 -9.56 5.52 -14.82
CA ALA A 142 -9.20 6.83 -15.33
C ALA A 142 -10.47 7.67 -15.53
N PHE A 143 -10.47 8.91 -15.01
CA PHE A 143 -11.59 9.86 -15.03
C PHE A 143 -12.76 9.59 -14.08
N GLU A 144 -12.72 8.51 -13.27
CA GLU A 144 -13.70 8.27 -12.21
C GLU A 144 -13.06 8.62 -10.86
N TYR A 145 -13.29 9.85 -10.40
CA TYR A 145 -12.69 10.38 -9.18
C TYR A 145 -13.68 10.29 -8.02
N SER A 146 -13.32 9.57 -6.96
CA SER A 146 -14.12 9.55 -5.74
C SER A 146 -14.14 10.95 -5.12
N ASP A 147 -15.34 11.52 -4.93
CA ASP A 147 -15.48 12.71 -4.09
C ASP A 147 -15.20 12.27 -2.64
N PRO A 148 -14.24 12.91 -1.93
CA PRO A 148 -14.07 12.72 -0.49
C PRO A 148 -15.40 12.68 0.26
N LYS A 149 -16.33 13.59 -0.07
CA LYS A 149 -17.64 13.70 0.56
C LYS A 149 -18.48 12.44 0.41
N GLU A 150 -18.38 11.74 -0.73
CA GLU A 150 -19.09 10.50 -0.96
C GLU A 150 -18.51 9.37 -0.09
N ILE A 151 -17.18 9.25 -0.04
CA ILE A 151 -16.49 8.29 0.83
C ILE A 151 -16.87 8.52 2.30
N MET A 152 -17.06 9.78 2.70
CA MET A 152 -17.41 10.16 4.07
C MET A 152 -18.92 10.30 4.32
N SER A 153 -19.77 10.07 3.31
CA SER A 153 -21.20 10.29 3.43
C SER A 153 -21.83 9.35 4.47
N HIS A 154 -22.76 9.90 5.27
CA HIS A 154 -23.45 9.13 6.30
C HIS A 154 -24.56 8.30 5.65
N HIS A 155 -24.50 6.97 5.79
CA HIS A 155 -25.58 6.10 5.35
C HIS A 155 -26.59 5.91 6.48
N LYS A 156 -27.89 6.08 6.21
CA LYS A 156 -28.98 6.09 7.22
C LYS A 156 -29.05 4.81 8.07
N ASN A 157 -28.63 3.67 7.52
CA ASN A 157 -28.66 2.36 8.17
C ASN A 157 -27.32 1.92 8.77
N ARG A 158 -26.33 2.81 8.87
CA ARG A 158 -25.00 2.49 9.41
C ARG A 158 -25.01 2.62 10.93
N ARG A 159 -24.42 1.65 11.65
CA ARG A 159 -24.24 1.72 13.11
C ARG A 159 -23.28 2.86 13.47
N GLU A 160 -23.61 3.59 14.53
CA GLU A 160 -22.71 4.59 15.10
C GLU A 160 -21.43 3.92 15.59
N GLN A 161 -20.30 4.57 15.33
CA GLN A 161 -19.02 4.06 15.78
C GLN A 161 -18.83 4.27 17.28
N TRP A 162 -18.34 3.22 17.94
CA TRP A 162 -17.92 3.32 19.33
C TRP A 162 -16.76 4.32 19.47
N CYS A 163 -16.94 5.30 20.35
CA CYS A 163 -15.94 6.33 20.64
C CYS A 163 -15.28 6.05 22.00
N PRO A 164 -13.94 5.93 22.07
CA PRO A 164 -13.25 5.72 23.34
C PRO A 164 -13.45 6.93 24.27
N LYS A 165 -13.95 6.65 25.49
CA LYS A 165 -14.12 7.64 26.56
C LYS A 165 -12.83 7.70 27.40
N GLY A 166 -12.08 8.79 27.27
CA GLY A 166 -10.89 9.07 28.08
C GLY A 166 -9.57 8.92 27.30
N ARG A 167 -8.55 9.69 27.74
CA ARG A 167 -7.24 9.76 27.06
C ARG A 167 -6.48 8.44 27.10
N ALA A 168 -6.57 7.68 28.19
CA ALA A 168 -5.88 6.39 28.33
C ALA A 168 -6.33 5.37 27.28
N TRP A 169 -7.65 5.24 27.06
CA TRP A 169 -8.20 4.37 26.02
C TRP A 169 -7.82 4.81 24.61
N GLN A 170 -7.79 6.12 24.35
CA GLN A 170 -7.35 6.65 23.06
C GLN A 170 -5.88 6.32 22.77
N LEU A 171 -5.00 6.51 23.76
CA LEU A 171 -3.58 6.14 23.64
C LEU A 171 -3.40 4.63 23.45
N LEU A 172 -4.15 3.80 24.19
CA LEU A 172 -4.12 2.35 24.04
C LEU A 172 -4.47 1.93 22.61
N ILE A 173 -5.55 2.46 22.05
CA ILE A 173 -5.98 2.15 20.68
C ILE A 173 -4.91 2.57 19.67
N THR A 174 -4.39 3.80 19.79
CA THR A 174 -3.28 4.27 18.95
C THR A 174 -2.08 3.33 19.03
N CYS A 175 -1.66 2.93 20.24
CA CYS A 175 -0.56 1.99 20.42
C CYS A 175 -0.82 0.64 19.74
N VAL A 176 -2.04 0.11 19.86
CA VAL A 176 -2.44 -1.14 19.21
C VAL A 176 -2.41 -1.00 17.68
N GLU A 177 -2.91 0.10 17.12
CA GLU A 177 -2.89 0.34 15.67
C GLU A 177 -1.46 0.41 15.12
N TYR A 178 -0.55 1.13 15.78
CA TYR A 178 0.86 1.18 15.37
C TYR A 178 1.54 -0.17 15.52
N ALA A 179 1.28 -0.91 16.60
CA ALA A 179 1.87 -2.23 16.80
C ALA A 179 1.41 -3.22 15.70
N LEU A 180 0.11 -3.23 15.40
CA LEU A 180 -0.47 -4.06 14.33
C LEU A 180 0.05 -3.65 12.95
N THR A 181 0.14 -2.34 12.68
CA THR A 181 0.68 -1.81 11.42
C THR A 181 2.16 -2.14 11.28
N ALA A 182 2.97 -1.98 12.33
CA ALA A 182 4.38 -2.34 12.31
C ALA A 182 4.58 -3.84 12.06
N GLY A 183 3.77 -4.70 12.70
CA GLY A 183 3.77 -6.14 12.45
C GLY A 183 3.40 -6.47 11.00
N ALA A 184 2.39 -5.80 10.44
CA ALA A 184 2.00 -5.97 9.04
C ALA A 184 3.09 -5.52 8.06
N CYS A 185 3.72 -4.37 8.30
CA CYS A 185 4.87 -3.86 7.53
C CYS A 185 6.03 -4.85 7.55
N PHE A 186 6.41 -5.32 8.75
CA PHE A 186 7.49 -6.29 8.91
C PHE A 186 7.19 -7.56 8.14
N ASN A 187 5.97 -8.10 8.24
CA ASN A 187 5.58 -9.30 7.50
C ASN A 187 5.65 -9.11 5.98
N VAL A 188 5.20 -7.96 5.45
CA VAL A 188 5.26 -7.67 4.00
C VAL A 188 6.71 -7.51 3.53
N LEU A 189 7.54 -6.78 4.28
CA LEU A 189 8.96 -6.60 3.99
C LEU A 189 9.72 -7.92 4.03
N ASP A 190 9.57 -8.69 5.10
CA ASP A 190 10.19 -10.00 5.29
C ASP A 190 9.79 -10.96 4.16
N ASN A 191 8.48 -11.05 3.85
CA ASN A 191 7.99 -11.88 2.76
C ASN A 191 8.58 -11.44 1.40
N SER A 192 8.74 -10.14 1.17
CA SER A 192 9.30 -9.61 -0.09
C SER A 192 10.80 -9.90 -0.23
N ILE A 193 11.56 -9.82 0.88
CA ILE A 193 12.98 -10.19 0.91
C ILE A 193 13.14 -11.71 0.75
N GLN A 194 12.31 -12.50 1.42
CA GLN A 194 12.30 -13.95 1.32
C GLN A 194 12.02 -14.41 -0.11
N VAL A 195 11.01 -13.82 -0.78
CA VAL A 195 10.74 -14.06 -2.19
C VAL A 195 11.94 -13.72 -3.06
N GLY A 196 12.58 -12.57 -2.85
CA GLY A 196 13.72 -12.15 -3.66
C GLY A 196 14.99 -13.01 -3.51
N THR A 197 15.14 -13.68 -2.36
CA THR A 197 16.33 -14.48 -2.03
C THR A 197 16.13 -15.98 -2.24
N MET A 198 14.92 -16.51 -2.03
CA MET A 198 14.62 -17.95 -2.17
C MET A 198 13.97 -18.31 -3.51
N ALA A 199 13.45 -17.32 -4.25
CA ALA A 199 12.96 -17.49 -5.62
C ALA A 199 13.81 -16.66 -6.58
N ILE A 200 13.82 -17.06 -7.85
CA ILE A 200 14.61 -16.38 -8.89
C ILE A 200 13.67 -15.91 -10.00
N SER A 201 13.73 -14.63 -10.38
CA SER A 201 12.97 -14.11 -11.52
C SER A 201 13.62 -14.51 -12.84
N SER A 202 12.85 -15.02 -13.80
CA SER A 202 13.34 -15.32 -15.14
C SER A 202 13.59 -14.10 -16.02
N VAL A 203 13.06 -12.91 -15.65
CA VAL A 203 13.21 -11.68 -16.45
C VAL A 203 14.59 -11.06 -16.25
N MET A 204 15.04 -10.99 -15.00
CA MET A 204 16.32 -10.39 -14.62
C MET A 204 16.87 -11.15 -13.41
N SER A 205 17.39 -12.35 -13.66
CA SER A 205 17.71 -13.31 -12.60
C SER A 205 18.83 -12.88 -11.65
N ASP A 206 19.73 -11.99 -12.07
CA ASP A 206 20.81 -11.45 -11.21
C ASP A 206 20.33 -10.45 -10.14
N VAL A 207 19.06 -10.02 -10.18
CA VAL A 207 18.50 -9.01 -9.27
C VAL A 207 17.56 -9.67 -8.26
N ASP A 208 17.92 -9.59 -6.98
CA ASP A 208 17.24 -10.24 -5.86
C ASP A 208 16.27 -9.31 -5.09
N PHE A 209 16.09 -8.07 -5.54
CA PHE A 209 15.27 -7.07 -4.83
C PHE A 209 14.02 -6.62 -5.60
N PHE A 210 13.59 -7.34 -6.65
CA PHE A 210 12.40 -6.95 -7.45
C PHE A 210 11.12 -6.83 -6.62
N ALA A 211 10.85 -7.79 -5.74
CA ALA A 211 9.66 -7.75 -4.90
C ALA A 211 9.68 -6.54 -3.97
N VAL A 212 10.86 -6.17 -3.44
CA VAL A 212 11.05 -4.97 -2.61
C VAL A 212 10.90 -3.69 -3.45
N MET A 213 11.43 -3.66 -4.68
CA MET A 213 11.24 -2.54 -5.59
C MET A 213 9.75 -2.32 -5.92
N TRP A 214 9.01 -3.39 -6.17
CA TRP A 214 7.57 -3.34 -6.40
C TRP A 214 6.80 -2.79 -5.19
N LEU A 215 7.18 -3.21 -3.98
CA LEU A 215 6.66 -2.67 -2.72
C LEU A 215 6.90 -1.16 -2.59
N LEU A 216 8.14 -0.71 -2.82
CA LEU A 216 8.51 0.71 -2.74
C LEU A 216 7.78 1.55 -3.79
N LEU A 217 7.56 0.99 -4.99
CA LEU A 217 6.76 1.66 -6.01
C LEU A 217 5.30 1.84 -5.56
N GLY A 218 4.72 0.86 -4.87
CA GLY A 218 3.38 0.98 -4.28
C GLY A 218 3.29 2.11 -3.26
N VAL A 219 4.29 2.22 -2.37
CA VAL A 219 4.39 3.34 -1.41
C VAL A 219 4.50 4.69 -2.14
N ALA A 220 5.30 4.77 -3.20
CA ALA A 220 5.44 5.98 -4.00
C ALA A 220 4.11 6.40 -4.66
N VAL A 221 3.31 5.43 -5.15
CA VAL A 221 1.97 5.70 -5.66
C VAL A 221 1.08 6.29 -4.56
N HIS A 222 1.05 5.72 -3.36
CA HIS A 222 0.26 6.28 -2.24
C HIS A 222 0.72 7.68 -1.80
N ILE A 223 2.02 7.96 -1.81
CA ILE A 223 2.54 9.32 -1.54
C ILE A 223 2.07 10.29 -2.62
N PHE A 224 2.10 9.87 -3.88
CA PHE A 224 1.58 10.67 -4.99
C PHE A 224 0.09 10.94 -4.85
N SER A 225 -0.71 9.95 -4.46
CA SER A 225 -2.14 10.11 -4.14
C SER A 225 -2.39 11.12 -3.02
N CYS A 226 -1.55 11.10 -1.97
CA CYS A 226 -1.62 12.10 -0.91
C CYS A 226 -1.37 13.52 -1.45
N PHE A 227 -0.43 13.68 -2.36
CA PHE A 227 -0.17 14.96 -3.04
C PHE A 227 -1.34 15.38 -3.92
N VAL A 228 -1.92 14.48 -4.71
CA VAL A 228 -3.08 14.75 -5.56
C VAL A 228 -4.28 15.22 -4.73
N LEU A 229 -4.57 14.56 -3.60
CA LEU A 229 -5.66 14.95 -2.71
C LEU A 229 -5.42 16.33 -2.06
N ARG A 230 -4.18 16.69 -1.73
CA ARG A 230 -3.85 18.03 -1.21
C ARG A 230 -4.19 19.15 -2.19
N LEU A 231 -4.18 18.91 -3.49
CA LEU A 231 -4.63 19.90 -4.47
C LEU A 231 -6.13 20.24 -4.35
N ARG A 232 -6.91 19.43 -3.62
CA ARG A 232 -8.35 19.62 -3.38
C ARG A 232 -8.68 20.11 -1.95
N LEU A 233 -7.71 20.16 -1.04
CA LEU A 233 -7.92 20.48 0.38
C LEU A 233 -7.21 21.78 0.77
N GLN A 234 -7.83 22.57 1.67
CA GLN A 234 -7.18 23.70 2.36
C GLN A 234 -7.10 23.43 3.86
N GLY A 235 -5.93 23.65 4.45
CA GLY A 235 -5.67 23.53 5.89
C GLY A 235 -4.52 22.57 6.20
N ILE A 236 -3.61 23.00 7.08
CA ILE A 236 -2.52 22.17 7.61
C ILE A 236 -2.70 22.13 9.12
N PHE A 237 -3.05 20.96 9.65
CA PHE A 237 -2.94 20.68 11.07
C PHE A 237 -2.52 19.22 11.20
N TYR A 238 -1.55 18.93 12.07
CA TYR A 238 -1.06 17.57 12.35
C TYR A 238 -1.54 17.17 13.74
N THR A 239 -2.20 16.01 13.86
CA THR A 239 -2.63 15.46 15.16
C THR A 239 -2.45 13.94 15.13
N GLU A 240 -1.19 13.49 15.21
CA GLU A 240 -0.82 12.07 15.10
C GLU A 240 -1.21 11.25 16.36
N SER A 241 -1.23 11.89 17.53
CA SER A 241 -1.23 11.22 18.85
C SER A 241 -2.56 10.56 19.23
N PHE A 242 -3.66 10.84 18.54
CA PHE A 242 -4.99 10.36 18.90
C PHE A 242 -5.70 9.75 17.68
N PRO A 243 -6.53 8.71 17.88
CA PRO A 243 -7.29 8.11 16.77
C PRO A 243 -8.34 9.09 16.25
N CYS A 244 -8.75 8.95 14.99
CA CYS A 244 -9.74 9.83 14.38
C CYS A 244 -11.09 9.83 15.11
N ALA A 245 -11.41 8.78 15.88
CA ALA A 245 -12.61 8.69 16.71
C ALA A 245 -12.59 9.57 18.00
N ALA A 246 -11.44 10.18 18.34
CA ALA A 246 -11.30 11.01 19.53
C ALA A 246 -12.21 12.26 19.50
N LYS A 247 -12.63 12.75 20.68
CA LYS A 247 -13.58 13.88 20.81
C LYS A 247 -13.04 15.23 20.31
N GLN A 248 -11.72 15.39 20.19
CA GLN A 248 -11.07 16.64 19.78
C GLN A 248 -10.91 16.79 18.26
N TYR A 249 -11.49 15.86 17.50
CA TYR A 249 -11.46 15.88 16.04
C TYR A 249 -12.63 16.70 15.51
N ASP A 250 -12.37 17.93 15.06
CA ASP A 250 -13.28 18.70 14.21
C ASP A 250 -12.62 18.88 12.84
N VAL A 251 -13.35 18.47 11.80
CA VAL A 251 -12.85 18.38 10.44
C VAL A 251 -13.80 19.17 9.53
N ARG A 252 -13.29 20.27 8.98
CA ARG A 252 -13.94 21.04 7.92
C ARG A 252 -13.29 20.71 6.59
N ILE A 253 -14.09 20.32 5.60
CA ILE A 253 -13.62 19.98 4.25
C ILE A 253 -14.33 20.86 3.25
N ASP A 254 -13.59 21.84 2.74
CA ASP A 254 -14.01 22.66 1.60
C ASP A 254 -13.44 22.03 0.32
N THR A 255 -14.25 21.21 -0.36
CA THR A 255 -13.89 20.64 -1.66
C THR A 255 -14.12 21.67 -2.77
N PHE A 256 -13.07 22.04 -3.51
CA PHE A 256 -13.18 22.95 -4.66
C PHE A 256 -13.62 22.23 -5.94
N LYS A 257 -14.15 23.00 -6.90
CA LYS A 257 -14.38 22.52 -8.27
C LYS A 257 -13.07 22.09 -8.92
N GLU A 258 -13.15 21.06 -9.77
CA GLU A 258 -12.01 20.41 -10.38
C GLU A 258 -11.11 21.40 -11.13
N THR A 259 -9.80 21.37 -10.83
CA THR A 259 -8.80 22.18 -11.53
C THR A 259 -8.11 21.34 -12.62
N LYS A 260 -7.63 21.98 -13.69
CA LYS A 260 -6.84 21.30 -14.74
C LYS A 260 -5.63 20.55 -14.18
N LYS A 261 -4.96 21.12 -13.18
CA LYS A 261 -3.80 20.50 -12.50
C LYS A 261 -4.20 19.22 -11.78
N PHE A 262 -5.33 19.25 -11.07
CA PHE A 262 -5.88 18.06 -10.42
C PHE A 262 -6.19 16.98 -11.46
N LEU A 263 -6.87 17.32 -12.55
CA LEU A 263 -7.30 16.36 -13.57
C LEU A 263 -6.10 15.62 -14.21
N VAL A 264 -5.04 16.36 -14.55
CA VAL A 264 -3.80 15.78 -15.09
C VAL A 264 -3.11 14.88 -14.08
N ALA A 265 -2.99 15.33 -12.82
CA ALA A 265 -2.32 14.56 -11.78
C ALA A 265 -3.07 13.27 -11.44
N ALA A 266 -4.40 13.33 -11.38
CA ALA A 266 -5.25 12.18 -11.09
C ALA A 266 -5.31 11.19 -12.28
N TRP A 267 -5.18 11.67 -13.53
CA TRP A 267 -5.00 10.79 -14.69
C TRP A 267 -3.66 10.03 -14.63
N TRP A 268 -2.58 10.74 -14.27
CA TRP A 268 -1.27 10.11 -14.10
C TRP A 268 -1.28 9.07 -12.98
N GLU A 269 -1.92 9.39 -11.86
CA GLU A 269 -2.11 8.48 -10.74
C GLU A 269 -2.82 7.19 -11.16
N SER A 270 -3.97 7.29 -11.85
CA SER A 270 -4.69 6.12 -12.36
C SER A 270 -3.80 5.27 -13.28
N THR A 271 -3.05 5.91 -14.18
CA THR A 271 -2.11 5.20 -15.08
C THR A 271 -1.01 4.48 -14.29
N LEU A 272 -0.42 5.15 -13.30
CA LEU A 272 0.60 4.56 -12.43
C LEU A 272 0.09 3.35 -11.63
N THR A 273 -1.15 3.41 -11.12
CA THR A 273 -1.75 2.27 -10.38
C THR A 273 -1.88 1.03 -11.28
N ILE A 274 -2.32 1.20 -12.53
CA ILE A 274 -2.43 0.11 -13.51
C ILE A 274 -1.04 -0.46 -13.82
N LEU A 275 -0.06 0.41 -14.13
CA LEU A 275 1.30 -0.01 -14.42
C LEU A 275 1.96 -0.74 -13.24
N HIS A 276 1.71 -0.29 -12.01
CA HIS A 276 2.21 -0.92 -10.79
C HIS A 276 1.67 -2.33 -10.58
N VAL A 277 0.37 -2.55 -10.83
CA VAL A 277 -0.23 -3.89 -10.75
C VAL A 277 0.31 -4.79 -11.84
N VAL A 278 0.38 -4.32 -13.10
CA VAL A 278 0.93 -5.08 -14.23
C VAL A 278 2.40 -5.46 -13.98
N LEU A 279 3.19 -4.51 -13.48
CA LEU A 279 4.59 -4.77 -13.12
C LEU A 279 4.70 -5.83 -12.01
N GLY A 280 3.84 -5.76 -10.99
CA GLY A 280 3.76 -6.80 -9.98
C GLY A 280 3.46 -8.16 -10.59
N THR A 281 2.47 -8.25 -11.47
CA THR A 281 2.08 -9.51 -12.12
C THR A 281 3.25 -10.08 -12.92
N LEU A 282 3.99 -9.26 -13.65
CA LEU A 282 5.19 -9.67 -14.39
C LEU A 282 6.30 -10.18 -13.44
N ILE A 283 6.57 -9.45 -12.35
CA ILE A 283 7.59 -9.84 -11.37
C ILE A 283 7.24 -11.19 -10.73
N PHE A 284 6.01 -11.35 -10.22
CA PHE A 284 5.63 -12.54 -9.46
C PHE A 284 5.33 -13.76 -10.33
N SER A 285 4.85 -13.58 -11.57
CA SER A 285 4.67 -14.69 -12.52
C SER A 285 5.99 -15.22 -13.11
N SER A 286 7.07 -14.41 -13.06
CA SER A 286 8.39 -14.83 -13.51
C SER A 286 9.22 -15.58 -12.46
N LEU A 287 8.68 -15.78 -11.25
CA LEU A 287 9.41 -16.47 -10.18
C LEU A 287 9.55 -17.97 -10.46
N LEU A 288 10.77 -18.46 -10.34
CA LEU A 288 11.17 -19.86 -10.47
C LEU A 288 11.45 -20.47 -9.10
N PHE A 289 11.45 -21.80 -9.04
CA PHE A 289 11.81 -22.61 -7.87
C PHE A 289 10.91 -22.44 -6.63
N VAL A 290 9.67 -21.99 -6.86
CA VAL A 290 8.61 -21.95 -5.85
C VAL A 290 7.63 -23.08 -6.15
N GLY A 291 7.15 -23.78 -5.12
CA GLY A 291 6.07 -24.74 -5.24
C GLY A 291 4.70 -24.12 -4.94
N VAL A 292 3.61 -24.75 -5.37
CA VAL A 292 2.23 -24.23 -5.17
C VAL A 292 1.90 -24.02 -3.69
N LYS A 293 2.35 -24.91 -2.79
CA LYS A 293 2.12 -24.79 -1.34
C LYS A 293 2.83 -23.57 -0.77
N ASP A 294 4.08 -23.34 -1.19
CA ASP A 294 4.86 -22.19 -0.76
C ASP A 294 4.31 -20.89 -1.36
N ALA A 295 3.86 -20.92 -2.61
CA ALA A 295 3.15 -19.81 -3.24
C ALA A 295 1.88 -19.41 -2.48
N LEU A 296 1.06 -20.38 -2.04
CA LEU A 296 -0.10 -20.11 -1.18
C LEU A 296 0.30 -19.45 0.14
N SER A 297 1.42 -19.87 0.75
CA SER A 297 1.96 -19.24 1.95
C SER A 297 2.37 -17.78 1.68
N ILE A 298 3.11 -17.52 0.60
CA ILE A 298 3.53 -16.17 0.19
C ILE A 298 2.30 -15.27 -0.01
N VAL A 299 1.32 -15.73 -0.80
CA VAL A 299 0.09 -14.98 -1.09
C VAL A 299 -0.72 -14.74 0.19
N GLY A 300 -0.87 -15.77 1.02
CA GLY A 300 -1.58 -15.69 2.30
C GLY A 300 -0.98 -14.68 3.26
N ARG A 301 0.36 -14.60 3.34
CA ARG A 301 1.07 -13.60 4.15
C ARG A 301 0.78 -12.17 3.67
N TYR A 302 0.81 -11.91 2.37
CA TYR A 302 0.45 -10.59 1.84
C TYR A 302 -1.04 -10.27 2.08
N MET A 303 -1.94 -11.21 1.83
CA MET A 303 -3.38 -11.02 2.05
C MET A 303 -3.71 -10.73 3.51
N ALA A 304 -3.06 -11.40 4.46
CA ALA A 304 -3.26 -11.17 5.89
C ALA A 304 -2.87 -9.75 6.30
N SER A 305 -1.71 -9.26 5.83
CA SER A 305 -1.29 -7.86 6.07
C SER A 305 -2.24 -6.85 5.46
N VAL A 306 -2.72 -7.09 4.23
CA VAL A 306 -3.70 -6.23 3.55
C VAL A 306 -5.04 -6.20 4.29
N ALA A 307 -5.54 -7.36 4.73
CA ALA A 307 -6.78 -7.46 5.48
C ALA A 307 -6.69 -6.70 6.81
N LEU A 308 -5.58 -6.84 7.53
CA LEU A 308 -5.33 -6.11 8.78
C LEU A 308 -5.26 -4.60 8.53
N CYS A 309 -4.55 -4.17 7.49
CA CYS A 309 -4.48 -2.77 7.06
C CYS A 309 -5.89 -2.21 6.77
N ARG A 310 -6.73 -2.97 6.07
CA ARG A 310 -8.12 -2.58 5.76
C ARG A 310 -8.98 -2.46 7.01
N VAL A 311 -8.83 -3.35 7.99
CA VAL A 311 -9.56 -3.26 9.27
C VAL A 311 -9.20 -1.98 10.01
N ILE A 312 -7.90 -1.68 10.13
CA ILE A 312 -7.40 -0.45 10.80
C ILE A 312 -7.91 0.80 10.07
N LEU A 313 -7.78 0.83 8.74
CA LEU A 313 -8.23 1.98 7.94
C LEU A 313 -9.75 2.19 8.05
N MET A 314 -10.54 1.11 7.99
CA MET A 314 -11.99 1.21 8.13
C MET A 314 -12.39 1.75 9.51
N TYR A 315 -11.70 1.34 10.56
CA TYR A 315 -11.90 1.88 11.91
C TYR A 315 -11.62 3.40 11.96
N GLU A 316 -10.49 3.85 11.40
CA GLU A 316 -10.13 5.26 11.40
C GLU A 316 -11.06 6.13 10.54
N LEU A 317 -11.38 5.67 9.34
CA LEU A 317 -12.29 6.39 8.44
C LEU A 317 -13.71 6.48 8.99
N ALA A 318 -14.19 5.43 9.66
CA ALA A 318 -15.50 5.49 10.29
C ALA A 318 -15.50 6.46 11.50
N GLY A 319 -14.36 6.61 12.20
CA GLY A 319 -14.16 7.64 13.23
C GLY A 319 -14.23 9.06 12.65
N LEU A 320 -13.59 9.30 11.50
CA LEU A 320 -13.67 10.57 10.77
C LEU A 320 -15.09 10.92 10.34
N ARG A 321 -15.85 9.94 9.82
CA ARG A 321 -17.24 10.15 9.39
C ARG A 321 -18.15 10.62 10.52
N GLY A 322 -18.00 10.06 11.72
CA GLY A 322 -18.80 10.45 12.90
C GLY A 322 -18.49 11.87 13.42
N ARG A 323 -17.44 12.52 12.90
CA ARG A 323 -16.97 13.84 13.34
C ARG A 323 -16.99 14.90 12.24
N LEU A 324 -17.33 14.53 11.02
CA LEU A 324 -17.25 15.42 9.87
C LEU A 324 -18.44 16.39 9.84
N THR A 325 -18.16 17.70 9.81
CA THR A 325 -19.15 18.73 9.47
C THR A 325 -18.96 19.16 8.02
N ILE A 326 -19.80 18.67 7.11
CA ILE A 326 -19.74 19.04 5.69
C ILE A 326 -20.45 20.39 5.50
N PHE A 327 -19.69 21.46 5.27
CA PHE A 327 -20.24 22.70 4.75
C PHE A 327 -20.22 22.62 3.22
N SER A 328 -21.36 22.33 2.60
CA SER A 328 -21.54 22.69 1.19
C SER A 328 -21.54 24.20 1.12
N SER A 329 -20.72 24.78 0.24
CA SER A 329 -20.79 26.19 -0.14
C SER A 329 -22.16 26.49 -0.74
N ILE A 330 -23.13 26.76 0.14
CA ILE A 330 -24.40 27.37 -0.23
C ILE A 330 -24.01 28.74 -0.79
N PRO A 331 -24.34 29.08 -2.05
CA PRO A 331 -24.09 30.42 -2.55
C PRO A 331 -24.75 31.41 -1.59
N LEU A 332 -24.03 32.46 -1.22
CA LEU A 332 -24.43 33.48 -0.24
C LEU A 332 -25.84 34.07 -0.50
N SER A 333 -26.37 33.88 -1.71
CA SER A 333 -27.74 34.22 -2.11
C SER A 333 -28.84 33.44 -1.37
N HIS A 334 -28.58 32.24 -0.84
CA HIS A 334 -29.56 31.46 -0.07
C HIS A 334 -29.54 31.79 1.44
N LEU A 335 -28.37 32.11 2.00
CA LEU A 335 -28.23 32.52 3.40
C LEU A 335 -28.86 33.89 3.70
N LEU A 336 -28.97 34.77 2.69
CA LEU A 336 -29.74 36.00 2.81
C LEU A 336 -31.26 35.77 2.77
N ARG A 337 -31.73 34.71 2.09
CA ARG A 337 -33.17 34.41 2.00
C ARG A 337 -33.72 33.84 3.32
N ASP A 338 -32.97 32.97 3.98
CA ASP A 338 -33.43 32.35 5.24
C ASP A 338 -33.33 33.30 6.44
N ASN A 339 -32.39 34.25 6.44
CA ASN A 339 -32.32 35.29 7.47
C ASN A 339 -33.32 36.44 7.25
N LEU A 340 -33.75 36.71 6.01
CA LEU A 340 -34.80 37.70 5.73
C LEU A 340 -36.21 37.21 6.07
N ILE A 341 -36.46 35.90 6.09
CA ILE A 341 -37.75 35.33 6.52
C ILE A 341 -37.88 35.36 8.06
N LYS A 342 -36.77 35.25 8.80
CA LYS A 342 -36.77 35.27 10.27
C LYS A 342 -36.87 36.67 10.89
N CYS A 343 -36.54 37.73 10.15
CA CYS A 343 -36.59 39.11 10.64
C CYS A 343 -37.79 39.93 10.15
N LYS A 344 -38.85 39.28 9.61
CA LYS A 344 -40.06 39.97 9.13
C LYS A 344 -41.32 39.75 9.99
N ASN A 345 -41.14 39.42 11.28
CA ASN A 345 -42.22 39.50 12.27
C ASN A 345 -41.76 40.29 13.52
N PRO A 346 -41.87 41.62 13.52
CA PRO A 346 -42.04 42.39 14.74
C PRO A 346 -43.53 42.74 14.91
N LEU A 347 -44.04 42.55 16.14
CA LEU A 347 -45.30 43.04 16.72
C LEU A 347 -46.31 41.95 17.11
N SER A 348 -46.18 41.49 18.36
CA SER A 348 -47.33 41.48 19.29
C SER A 348 -46.79 41.59 20.72
N LEU A 349 -46.65 42.83 21.19
CA LEU A 349 -46.82 43.17 22.60
C LEU A 349 -48.33 43.17 22.86
N SER A 350 -48.77 42.52 23.93
CA SER A 350 -50.04 42.80 24.61
C SER A 350 -49.99 42.21 26.04
N PRO A 351 -50.78 42.71 27.00
CA PRO A 351 -50.22 43.27 28.23
C PRO A 351 -50.69 42.56 29.51
N ILE A 352 -50.12 43.04 30.61
CA ILE A 352 -50.52 42.84 32.00
C ILE A 352 -51.95 43.37 32.19
N GLU A 353 -52.85 42.55 32.74
CA GLU A 353 -54.05 43.01 33.45
C GLU A 353 -54.12 42.39 34.84
N ALA A 354 -54.38 43.26 35.81
CA ALA A 354 -54.64 42.95 37.20
C ALA A 354 -56.11 43.31 37.50
N GLY A 355 -56.76 42.51 38.35
CA GLY A 355 -57.89 42.96 39.19
C GLY A 355 -59.28 42.36 38.89
N GLY A 356 -59.69 41.39 39.72
CA GLY A 356 -60.77 41.58 40.71
C GLY A 356 -62.26 41.45 40.32
N PHE A 357 -62.95 40.64 41.16
CA PHE A 357 -64.31 40.79 41.73
C PHE A 357 -65.55 40.08 41.09
N ASP A 358 -66.27 39.38 42.00
CA ASP A 358 -67.67 38.88 42.09
C ASP A 358 -68.24 37.96 40.98
N ASP A 359 -68.99 36.87 41.23
CA ASP A 359 -69.83 36.35 42.33
C ASP A 359 -69.69 34.81 42.46
#